data_AF-A0A2D3WKU7-F1
#
_entry.id   AF-A0A2D3WKU7-F1
#
_cell.length_a   1.000
_cell.length_b   1.000
_cell.length_c   1.000
_cell.angle_alpha   90.00
_cell.angle_beta   90.00
_cell.angle_gamma   90.00
#
_symmetry.space_group_name_H-M   'P 1'
#
loop_
_entity.id
_entity.type
_entity.pdbx_description
1 polymer ?
#
loop_
_entity_poly.entity_id
_entity_poly.type
_entity_poly.pdbx_seq_one_letter_code
_entity_poly.pdbx_strand_id
1 'polypeptide(L)'
;MLTPKEISKLFEVQVNTLYNWQKTKPKLYRYLQNADYNIQKNDEINVLLQEYAVTVQFNFTIEEILYLVHSKTELLSIEDIKNFEKIFMGAEYKNIPENPILFSIYDKILGLNIIEKYIFYKKIYKYRQSPDIKIHEFFSEFLA
;
A
#
# COMPACT_ATOMS: atom_id res chain seq x y z
N MET A 1 -13.13 17.88 -15.68
CA MET A 1 -13.04 18.80 -14.54
C MET A 1 -14.39 18.84 -13.87
N LEU A 2 -14.42 18.75 -12.55
CA LEU A 2 -15.65 18.78 -11.78
C LEU A 2 -16.30 20.17 -11.84
N THR A 3 -17.62 20.17 -11.97
CA THR A 3 -18.48 21.35 -11.83
C THR A 3 -18.67 21.70 -10.35
N PRO A 4 -19.07 22.95 -10.01
CA PRO A 4 -19.35 23.33 -8.62
C PRO A 4 -20.37 22.43 -7.91
N LYS A 5 -21.35 21.87 -8.64
CA LYS A 5 -22.34 20.94 -8.07
C LYS A 5 -21.71 19.60 -7.70
N GLU A 6 -20.81 19.09 -8.54
CA GLU A 6 -20.12 17.83 -8.28
C GLU A 6 -19.10 17.98 -7.15
N ILE A 7 -18.34 19.09 -7.13
CA ILE A 7 -17.44 19.43 -6.00
C ILE A 7 -18.25 19.55 -4.70
N SER A 8 -19.41 20.21 -4.76
CA SER A 8 -20.29 20.36 -3.60
C SER A 8 -20.75 19.02 -3.03
N LYS A 9 -21.08 18.06 -3.90
CA LYS A 9 -21.49 16.71 -3.50
C LYS A 9 -20.32 15.89 -2.95
N LEU A 10 -19.14 15.96 -3.57
CA LEU A 10 -17.96 15.18 -3.21
C LEU A 10 -17.28 15.64 -1.91
N PHE A 11 -17.24 16.95 -1.68
CA PHE A 11 -16.51 17.55 -0.56
C PHE A 11 -17.44 18.20 0.48
N GLU A 12 -18.74 18.03 0.33
CA GLU A 12 -19.78 18.57 1.22
C GLU A 12 -19.68 20.11 1.41
N VAL A 13 -19.18 20.81 0.40
CA VAL A 13 -19.04 22.28 0.41
C VAL A 13 -20.27 22.91 -0.24
N GLN A 14 -20.81 23.98 0.35
CA GLN A 14 -21.90 24.73 -0.28
C GLN A 14 -21.48 25.35 -1.62
N VAL A 15 -22.37 25.27 -2.62
CA VAL A 15 -22.10 25.79 -3.98
C VAL A 15 -21.76 27.29 -3.98
N ASN A 16 -22.41 28.09 -3.12
CA ASN A 16 -22.14 29.53 -3.01
C ASN A 16 -20.72 29.82 -2.51
N THR A 17 -20.21 28.99 -1.60
CA THR A 17 -18.84 29.06 -1.10
C THR A 17 -17.84 28.76 -2.22
N LEU A 18 -18.14 27.79 -3.10
CA LEU A 18 -17.30 27.47 -4.26
C LEU A 18 -17.22 28.63 -5.27
N TYR A 19 -18.34 29.29 -5.56
CA TYR A 19 -18.35 30.49 -6.41
C TYR A 19 -17.54 31.64 -5.81
N ASN A 20 -17.58 31.80 -4.48
CA ASN A 20 -16.73 32.77 -3.79
C ASN A 20 -15.24 32.40 -3.94
N TRP A 21 -14.90 31.12 -3.72
CA TRP A 21 -13.52 30.63 -3.80
C TRP A 21 -12.90 30.69 -5.19
N GLN A 22 -13.68 30.76 -6.27
CA GLN A 22 -13.15 31.09 -7.59
C GLN A 22 -12.36 32.40 -7.60
N LYS A 23 -12.79 33.39 -6.80
CA LYS A 23 -12.17 34.72 -6.72
C LYS A 23 -11.23 34.84 -5.54
N THR A 24 -11.63 34.34 -4.37
CA THR A 24 -10.89 34.54 -3.11
C THR A 24 -9.82 33.47 -2.85
N LYS A 25 -9.98 32.26 -3.41
CA LYS A 25 -9.04 31.13 -3.25
C LYS A 25 -8.86 30.34 -4.55
N PRO A 26 -8.42 30.98 -5.66
CA PRO A 26 -8.44 30.38 -6.99
C PRO A 26 -7.60 29.10 -7.12
N LYS A 27 -6.49 28.99 -6.38
CA LYS A 27 -5.65 27.78 -6.34
C LYS A 27 -6.39 26.58 -5.74
N LEU A 28 -7.07 26.78 -4.60
CA LEU A 28 -7.88 25.74 -3.95
C LEU A 28 -9.04 25.33 -4.84
N TYR A 29 -9.72 26.30 -5.46
CA TYR A 29 -10.81 26.03 -6.38
C TYR A 29 -10.35 25.18 -7.59
N ARG A 30 -9.21 25.51 -8.22
CA ARG A 30 -8.62 24.70 -9.30
C ARG A 30 -8.23 23.31 -8.84
N TYR A 31 -7.71 23.14 -7.62
CA TYR A 31 -7.40 21.83 -7.08
C TYR A 31 -8.67 20.96 -6.99
N LEU A 32 -9.76 21.50 -6.43
CA LEU A 32 -11.04 20.81 -6.31
C LEU A 32 -11.65 20.47 -7.67
N GLN A 33 -11.52 21.35 -8.69
CA GLN A 33 -11.96 21.06 -10.06
C GLN A 33 -11.24 19.86 -10.71
N ASN A 34 -10.02 19.58 -10.29
CA ASN A 34 -9.19 18.49 -10.84
C ASN A 34 -9.14 17.25 -9.94
N ALA A 35 -9.91 17.22 -8.84
CA ALA A 35 -9.92 16.10 -7.92
C ALA A 35 -10.28 14.78 -8.63
N ASP A 36 -11.26 14.80 -9.52
CA ASP A 36 -11.72 13.63 -10.29
C ASP A 36 -10.66 13.08 -11.25
N TYR A 37 -9.88 13.96 -11.91
CA TYR A 37 -8.78 13.52 -12.77
C TYR A 37 -7.67 12.80 -11.97
N ASN A 38 -7.39 13.28 -10.77
CA ASN A 38 -6.43 12.61 -9.88
C ASN A 38 -7.00 11.29 -9.33
N ILE A 39 -8.30 11.22 -9.05
CA ILE A 39 -8.99 9.99 -8.61
C ILE A 39 -8.95 8.95 -9.74
N GLN A 40 -9.41 9.30 -10.94
CA GLN A 40 -9.46 8.40 -12.09
C GLN A 40 -8.07 7.84 -12.44
N LYS A 41 -7.03 8.68 -12.46
CA LYS A 41 -5.66 8.22 -12.72
C LYS A 41 -5.15 7.29 -11.61
N ASN A 42 -5.49 7.57 -10.35
CA ASN A 42 -5.12 6.70 -9.25
C ASN A 42 -5.87 5.36 -9.31
N ASP A 43 -7.14 5.36 -9.73
CA ASP A 43 -7.95 4.16 -9.91
C ASP A 43 -7.38 3.29 -11.04
N GLU A 44 -7.01 3.87 -12.18
CA GLU A 44 -6.35 3.16 -13.28
C GLU A 44 -5.03 2.50 -12.82
N ILE A 45 -4.20 3.24 -12.07
CA ILE A 45 -2.96 2.69 -11.49
C ILE A 45 -3.27 1.57 -10.49
N ASN A 46 -4.30 1.73 -9.65
CA ASN A 46 -4.70 0.69 -8.70
C ASN A 46 -5.18 -0.58 -9.41
N VAL A 47 -5.94 -0.46 -10.50
CA VAL A 47 -6.37 -1.59 -11.33
C VAL A 47 -5.15 -2.27 -11.95
N LEU A 48 -4.23 -1.52 -12.57
CA LEU A 48 -2.99 -2.08 -13.12
C LEU A 48 -2.16 -2.83 -12.08
N LEU A 49 -2.06 -2.30 -10.85
CA LEU A 49 -1.37 -2.96 -9.75
C LEU A 49 -2.07 -4.26 -9.31
N GLN A 50 -3.40 -4.29 -9.31
CA GLN A 50 -4.18 -5.50 -9.00
C GLN A 50 -4.01 -6.56 -10.08
N GLU A 51 -4.13 -6.19 -11.35
CA GLU A 51 -3.90 -7.10 -12.49
C GLU A 51 -2.47 -7.66 -12.45
N TYR A 52 -1.48 -6.81 -12.17
CA TYR A 52 -0.10 -7.25 -12.00
C TYR A 52 0.05 -8.21 -10.81
N ALA A 53 -0.57 -7.92 -9.66
CA ALA A 53 -0.50 -8.78 -8.47
C ALA A 53 -0.91 -10.23 -8.75
N VAL A 54 -1.92 -10.46 -9.61
CA VAL A 54 -2.39 -11.80 -9.99
C VAL A 54 -1.33 -12.59 -10.76
N THR A 55 -0.42 -11.89 -11.46
CA THR A 55 0.66 -12.53 -12.23
C THR A 55 1.88 -12.87 -11.38
N VAL A 56 1.97 -12.33 -10.17
CA VAL A 56 3.11 -12.58 -9.29
C VAL A 56 2.88 -13.88 -8.53
N GLN A 57 3.81 -14.82 -8.70
CA GLN A 57 3.90 -15.99 -7.85
C GLN A 57 5.02 -15.78 -6.85
N PHE A 58 4.67 -15.66 -5.58
CA PHE A 58 5.65 -15.67 -4.51
C PHE A 58 5.76 -17.08 -3.94
N ASN A 59 6.90 -17.36 -3.32
CA ASN A 59 7.20 -18.68 -2.78
C ASN A 59 7.40 -18.63 -1.26
N PHE A 60 6.59 -17.84 -0.55
CA PHE A 60 6.68 -17.78 0.90
C PHE A 60 6.04 -19.01 1.55
N THR A 61 6.57 -19.42 2.70
CA THR A 61 5.90 -20.37 3.58
C THR A 61 4.94 -19.62 4.50
N ILE A 62 3.96 -20.35 5.04
CA ILE A 62 3.05 -19.79 6.05
C ILE A 62 3.81 -19.26 7.27
N GLU A 63 4.86 -19.96 7.70
CA GLU A 63 5.67 -19.57 8.85
C GLU A 63 6.39 -18.24 8.60
N GLU A 64 6.92 -18.04 7.39
CA GLU A 64 7.53 -16.78 6.97
C GLU A 64 6.53 -15.62 6.96
N ILE A 65 5.33 -15.86 6.40
CA ILE A 65 4.25 -14.87 6.38
C ILE A 65 3.79 -14.52 7.80
N LEU A 66 3.63 -15.52 8.67
CA LEU A 66 3.30 -15.31 10.08
C LEU A 66 4.36 -14.46 10.76
N TYR A 67 5.64 -14.74 10.54
CA TYR A 67 6.73 -13.95 11.11
C TYR A 67 6.65 -12.49 10.67
N LEU A 68 6.51 -12.24 9.36
CA LEU A 68 6.44 -10.91 8.80
C LEU A 68 5.24 -10.10 9.30
N VAL A 69 4.08 -10.76 9.45
CA VAL A 69 2.87 -10.12 9.96
C VAL A 69 3.04 -9.69 11.42
N HIS A 70 3.69 -10.51 12.24
CA HIS A 70 3.92 -10.21 13.66
C HIS A 70 5.15 -9.31 13.91
N SER A 71 6.05 -9.18 12.93
CA SER A 71 7.16 -8.24 12.99
C SER A 71 6.66 -6.80 13.18
N LYS A 72 7.41 -6.01 13.94
CA LYS A 72 7.13 -4.57 14.17
C LYS A 72 7.69 -3.68 13.06
N THR A 73 8.23 -4.24 11.98
CA THR A 73 8.72 -3.45 10.86
C THR A 73 7.61 -2.64 10.22
N GLU A 74 7.82 -1.32 10.15
CA GLU A 74 6.95 -0.38 9.44
C GLU A 74 7.72 0.28 8.29
N LEU A 75 7.10 0.28 7.11
CA LEU A 75 7.58 0.96 5.91
C LEU A 75 6.65 2.16 5.67
N LEU A 76 7.18 3.36 5.78
CA LEU A 76 6.40 4.62 5.75
C LEU A 76 6.55 5.36 4.42
N SER A 77 7.55 5.01 3.62
CA SER A 77 7.88 5.67 2.37
C SER A 77 8.22 4.69 1.25
N ILE A 78 8.24 5.17 0.01
CA ILE A 78 8.72 4.39 -1.15
C ILE A 78 10.19 4.02 -1.00
N GLU A 79 10.99 4.84 -0.32
CA GLU A 79 12.39 4.50 -0.06
C GLU A 79 12.51 3.35 0.94
N ASP A 80 11.60 3.26 1.92
CA ASP A 80 11.54 2.12 2.83
C ASP A 80 11.14 0.85 2.08
N ILE A 81 10.16 0.96 1.16
CA ILE A 81 9.74 -0.17 0.32
C ILE A 81 10.90 -0.67 -0.55
N LYS A 82 11.71 0.22 -1.12
CA LYS A 82 12.89 -0.18 -1.90
C LYS A 82 13.89 -0.97 -1.06
N ASN A 83 14.10 -0.54 0.17
CA ASN A 83 15.07 -1.12 1.11
C ASN A 83 14.42 -2.09 2.12
N PHE A 84 13.25 -2.65 1.79
CA PHE A 84 12.45 -3.45 2.72
C PHE A 84 13.29 -4.55 3.40
N GLU A 85 14.05 -5.32 2.63
CA GLU A 85 14.89 -6.40 3.14
C GLU A 85 15.90 -5.94 4.19
N LYS A 86 16.51 -4.76 3.99
CA LYS A 86 17.49 -4.18 4.93
C LYS A 86 16.82 -3.67 6.18
N ILE A 87 15.66 -3.01 6.04
CA ILE A 87 14.91 -2.48 7.18
C ILE A 87 14.38 -3.64 8.03
N PHE A 88 13.87 -4.69 7.39
CA PHE A 88 13.42 -5.90 8.06
C PHE A 88 14.57 -6.56 8.84
N MET A 89 15.71 -6.81 8.19
CA MET A 89 16.86 -7.40 8.88
C MET A 89 17.43 -6.49 9.97
N GLY A 90 17.44 -5.18 9.75
CA GLY A 90 17.84 -4.20 10.78
C GLY A 90 16.93 -4.23 12.01
N ALA A 91 15.65 -4.54 11.84
CA ALA A 91 14.70 -4.69 12.96
C ALA A 91 14.86 -6.03 13.69
N GLU A 92 15.11 -7.11 12.94
CA GLU A 92 15.06 -8.48 13.45
C GLU A 92 16.44 -9.10 13.74
N TYR A 93 17.55 -8.37 13.55
CA TYR A 93 18.92 -8.92 13.62
C TYR A 93 19.23 -9.68 14.92
N LYS A 94 18.63 -9.28 16.05
CA LYS A 94 18.83 -9.92 17.35
C LYS A 94 18.19 -11.31 17.43
N ASN A 95 17.17 -11.56 16.61
CA ASN A 95 16.38 -12.79 16.59
C ASN A 95 16.97 -13.84 15.64
N ILE A 96 18.00 -13.48 14.86
CA ILE A 96 18.69 -14.37 13.89
C ILE A 96 19.19 -15.67 14.53
N PRO A 97 19.85 -15.68 15.71
CA PRO A 97 20.38 -16.93 16.28
C PRO A 97 19.30 -17.97 16.57
N GLU A 98 18.08 -17.52 16.86
CA GLU A 98 16.95 -18.37 17.24
C GLU A 98 15.99 -18.65 16.07
N ASN A 99 16.04 -17.84 15.01
CA ASN A 99 15.10 -17.89 13.90
C ASN A 99 15.83 -17.88 12.54
N PRO A 100 16.35 -19.03 12.08
CA PRO A 100 17.06 -19.12 10.80
C PRO A 100 16.17 -18.80 9.59
N ILE A 101 14.84 -18.86 9.77
CA ILE A 101 13.84 -18.46 8.78
C ILE A 101 14.02 -17.00 8.30
N LEU A 102 14.62 -16.14 9.12
CA LEU A 102 14.91 -14.74 8.80
C LEU A 102 15.76 -14.57 7.54
N PHE A 103 16.72 -15.47 7.30
CA PHE A 103 17.52 -15.44 6.08
C PHE A 103 16.69 -15.78 4.84
N SER A 104 15.80 -16.77 4.95
CA SER A 104 14.90 -17.12 3.84
C SER A 104 13.93 -15.98 3.52
N ILE A 105 13.38 -15.34 4.57
CA ILE A 105 12.55 -14.14 4.41
C ILE A 105 13.32 -13.03 3.71
N TYR A 106 14.55 -12.75 4.16
CA TYR A 106 15.42 -11.73 3.56
C TYR A 106 15.65 -11.99 2.07
N ASP A 107 16.07 -13.21 1.71
CA ASP A 107 16.36 -13.57 0.31
C ASP A 107 15.12 -13.44 -0.57
N LYS A 108 13.95 -13.87 -0.06
CA LYS A 108 12.68 -13.74 -0.79
C LYS A 108 12.28 -12.29 -0.98
N ILE A 109 12.38 -11.45 0.06
CA ILE A 109 12.09 -10.00 -0.06
C ILE A 109 13.08 -9.34 -1.02
N LEU A 110 14.37 -9.68 -0.95
CA LEU A 110 15.40 -9.15 -1.84
C LEU A 110 15.11 -9.48 -3.31
N GLY A 111 14.57 -10.67 -3.59
CA GLY A 111 14.16 -11.10 -4.93
C GLY A 111 12.96 -10.35 -5.50
N LEU A 112 12.20 -9.62 -4.68
CA LEU A 112 11.04 -8.86 -5.12
C LEU A 112 11.44 -7.55 -5.79
N ASN A 113 10.77 -7.19 -6.87
CA ASN A 113 10.84 -5.85 -7.42
C ASN A 113 10.04 -4.85 -6.57
N ILE A 114 10.19 -3.55 -6.85
CA ILE A 114 9.57 -2.48 -6.05
C ILE A 114 8.03 -2.58 -5.99
N ILE A 115 7.39 -3.03 -7.07
CA ILE A 115 5.93 -3.17 -7.15
C ILE A 115 5.49 -4.35 -6.28
N GLU A 116 6.19 -5.47 -6.39
CA GLU A 116 5.97 -6.68 -5.60
C GLU A 116 6.14 -6.40 -4.10
N LYS A 117 7.23 -5.74 -3.71
CA LYS A 117 7.46 -5.29 -2.32
C LYS A 117 6.30 -4.41 -1.83
N TYR A 118 5.83 -3.49 -2.67
CA TYR A 118 4.73 -2.60 -2.32
C TYR A 118 3.42 -3.36 -2.11
N ILE A 119 3.03 -4.23 -3.04
CA ILE A 119 1.81 -5.04 -2.94
C ILE A 119 1.88 -5.93 -1.70
N PHE A 120 3.02 -6.59 -1.49
CA PHE A 120 3.23 -7.48 -0.36
C PHE A 120 3.10 -6.75 0.98
N TYR A 121 3.81 -5.63 1.16
CA TYR A 121 3.74 -4.85 2.38
C TYR A 121 2.34 -4.26 2.61
N LYS A 122 1.66 -3.77 1.57
CA LYS A 122 0.28 -3.28 1.66
C LYS A 122 -0.65 -4.38 2.18
N LYS A 123 -0.42 -5.62 1.78
CA LYS A 123 -1.19 -6.77 2.25
C LYS A 123 -0.90 -7.12 3.70
N ILE A 124 0.36 -7.16 4.11
CA ILE A 124 0.78 -7.30 5.51
C ILE A 124 0.11 -6.24 6.38
N TYR A 125 0.19 -4.97 5.95
CA TYR A 125 -0.42 -3.85 6.67
C TYR A 125 -1.93 -4.03 6.81
N LYS A 126 -2.64 -4.42 5.74
CA LYS A 126 -4.08 -4.68 5.78
C LYS A 126 -4.44 -5.81 6.75
N TYR A 127 -3.65 -6.88 6.77
CA TYR A 127 -3.85 -7.99 7.71
C TYR A 127 -3.66 -7.55 9.17
N ARG A 128 -2.63 -6.75 9.47
CA ARG A 128 -2.39 -6.22 10.83
C ARG A 128 -3.57 -5.39 11.37
N GLN A 129 -4.33 -4.74 10.49
CA GLN A 129 -5.55 -3.99 10.85
C GLN A 129 -6.81 -4.87 10.98
N SER A 130 -6.76 -6.12 10.55
CA SER A 130 -7.91 -7.04 10.55
C SER A 130 -7.44 -8.50 10.75
N PRO A 131 -6.96 -8.84 11.97
CA PRO A 131 -6.28 -10.11 12.23
C PRO A 131 -7.20 -11.34 12.24
N ASP A 132 -8.52 -11.15 12.23
CA ASP A 132 -9.50 -12.26 12.26
C ASP A 132 -9.59 -13.03 10.93
N ILE A 133 -8.90 -12.57 9.90
CA ILE A 133 -8.89 -13.21 8.59
C ILE A 133 -7.92 -14.41 8.61
N LYS A 134 -8.34 -15.55 8.07
CA LYS A 134 -7.45 -16.72 7.95
C LYS A 134 -6.27 -16.40 7.02
N ILE A 135 -5.06 -16.54 7.55
CA ILE A 135 -3.83 -16.16 6.85
C ILE A 135 -3.62 -16.93 5.54
N HIS A 136 -4.01 -18.21 5.47
CA HIS A 136 -3.85 -19.02 4.24
C HIS A 136 -4.76 -18.54 3.12
N GLU A 137 -6.01 -18.21 3.44
CA GLU A 137 -6.96 -17.69 2.46
C GLU A 137 -6.53 -16.29 2.03
N PHE A 138 -6.12 -15.46 3.00
CA PHE A 138 -5.72 -14.10 2.73
C PHE A 138 -4.47 -14.02 1.88
N PHE A 139 -3.40 -14.78 2.15
CA PHE A 139 -2.12 -14.72 1.44
C PHE A 139 -1.96 -15.78 0.35
N SER A 140 -3.04 -16.39 -0.13
CA SER A 140 -2.98 -17.53 -1.06
C SER A 140 -2.10 -17.32 -2.31
N GLU A 141 -2.01 -16.12 -2.86
CA GLU A 141 -1.14 -15.82 -4.01
C GLU A 141 0.34 -15.66 -3.64
N PHE A 142 0.65 -15.53 -2.36
CA PHE A 142 2.02 -15.39 -1.85
C PHE A 142 2.62 -16.71 -1.36
N LEU A 143 1.80 -17.75 -1.24
CA LEU A 143 2.20 -19.04 -0.69
C LEU A 143 2.65 -20.00 -1.80
N ALA A 144 3.71 -20.77 -1.50
CA ALA A 144 4.19 -21.88 -2.32
C ALA A 144 3.26 -23.11 -2.24
#